data_AF-A0A167SR28-F1
#
_entry.id   AF-A0A167SR28-F1
#
_cell.length_a   1.000
_cell.length_b   1.000
_cell.length_c   1.000
_cell.angle_alpha   90.00
_cell.angle_beta   90.00
_cell.angle_gamma   90.00
#
_symmetry.space_group_name_H-M   'P 1'
#
loop_
_entity.id
_entity.type
_entity.pdbx_description
1 polymer ?
#
loop_
_entity_poly.entity_id
_entity_poly.type
_entity_poly.pdbx_seq_one_letter_code
_entity_poly.pdbx_strand_id
1 'polypeptide(L)'
;MFLIWGLLVTAALANANDLVGTWTTKSRDVLTGPGFYDPLNDKLLEPNLTGISYSFDDDGNYESAYYRAISNPVDPSCPGGIMQWQHGSYTVFGNGTLILTPIAVDGRQLLSDPCRQQSGQYTRYNTTEEFKEFSVYIDKFNRIKRLDLTKFDGSLVHPMFLAYQPPKMLPTTTLNPMPTGHKQKRELSSKESGVYLVAREQLVNPDRWWWLGVLMTSLGGVAFFCS
;
A
#
# COMPACT_ATOMS: atom_id res chain seq x y z
N MET A 1 13.15 -29.65 56.69
CA MET A 1 13.29 -28.37 55.97
C MET A 1 13.33 -28.69 54.49
N PHE A 2 12.17 -28.69 53.82
CA PHE A 2 12.06 -29.01 52.39
C PHE A 2 12.08 -27.71 51.58
N LEU A 3 13.17 -27.49 50.85
CA LEU A 3 13.30 -26.39 49.89
C LEU A 3 12.57 -26.78 48.60
N ILE A 4 11.44 -26.14 48.34
CA ILE A 4 10.72 -26.22 47.07
C ILE A 4 11.45 -25.31 46.09
N TRP A 5 12.19 -25.89 45.15
CA TRP A 5 12.70 -25.18 43.98
C TRP A 5 11.52 -24.89 43.04
N GLY A 6 11.04 -23.65 43.08
CA GLY A 6 10.09 -23.14 42.09
C GLY A 6 10.77 -22.99 40.75
N LEU A 7 10.37 -23.79 39.76
CA LEU A 7 10.73 -23.64 38.36
C LEU A 7 10.05 -22.35 37.84
N LEU A 8 10.81 -21.27 37.74
CA LEU A 8 10.41 -20.06 37.02
C LEU A 8 10.39 -20.40 35.53
N VAL A 9 9.21 -20.70 34.99
CA VAL A 9 8.98 -20.72 33.55
C VAL A 9 8.96 -19.27 33.10
N THR A 10 10.07 -18.79 32.55
CA THR A 10 10.09 -17.54 31.79
C THR A 10 9.37 -17.80 30.47
N ALA A 11 8.14 -17.30 30.34
CA ALA A 11 7.51 -17.16 29.03
C ALA A 11 8.43 -16.28 28.17
N ALA A 12 8.94 -16.82 27.06
CA ALA A 12 9.69 -16.03 26.10
C ALA A 12 8.72 -15.02 25.49
N LEU A 13 8.87 -13.73 25.81
CA LEU A 13 8.12 -12.68 25.14
C LEU A 13 8.53 -12.69 23.67
N ALA A 14 7.54 -12.78 22.79
CA ALA A 14 7.76 -12.73 21.35
C ALA A 14 8.41 -11.38 20.99
N ASN A 15 9.62 -11.42 20.41
CA ASN A 15 10.35 -10.21 20.07
C ASN A 15 9.95 -9.75 18.66
N ALA A 16 9.66 -8.47 18.48
CA ALA A 16 9.37 -7.89 17.17
C ALA A 16 10.51 -8.13 16.17
N ASN A 17 11.76 -8.19 16.63
CA ASN A 17 12.92 -8.48 15.79
C ASN A 17 12.89 -9.88 15.17
N ASP A 18 12.17 -10.84 15.77
CA ASP A 18 12.07 -12.20 15.25
C ASP A 18 11.13 -12.28 14.02
N LEU A 19 10.26 -11.28 13.83
CA LEU A 19 9.35 -11.19 12.68
C LEU A 19 10.04 -10.71 11.40
N VAL A 20 11.20 -10.05 11.51
CA VAL A 20 11.83 -9.39 10.35
C VAL A 20 12.20 -10.42 9.29
N GLY A 21 11.66 -10.22 8.09
CA GLY A 21 11.83 -11.11 6.94
C GLY A 21 10.54 -11.36 6.16
N THR A 22 10.65 -12.08 5.05
CA THR A 22 9.51 -12.53 4.24
C THR A 22 9.14 -13.95 4.62
N TRP A 23 7.91 -14.13 5.05
CA TRP A 23 7.30 -15.39 5.42
C TRP A 23 6.32 -15.80 4.34
N THR A 24 6.31 -17.08 3.97
CA THR A 24 5.38 -17.62 2.98
C THR A 24 4.90 -19.00 3.38
N THR A 25 3.67 -19.32 3.02
CA THR A 25 3.12 -20.68 3.16
C THR A 25 3.89 -21.69 2.30
N LYS A 26 3.64 -22.99 2.53
CA LYS A 26 4.41 -24.11 1.97
C LYS A 26 4.67 -24.07 0.45
N SER A 27 3.78 -23.51 -0.36
CA SER A 27 3.96 -23.43 -1.82
C SER A 27 5.16 -22.57 -2.24
N ARG A 28 5.54 -21.57 -1.42
CA ARG A 28 6.61 -20.59 -1.68
C ARG A 28 6.46 -19.78 -2.97
N ASP A 29 5.31 -19.86 -3.61
CA ASP A 29 5.05 -19.21 -4.91
C ASP A 29 4.44 -17.82 -4.73
N VAL A 30 3.62 -17.65 -3.69
CA VAL A 30 3.13 -16.33 -3.25
C VAL A 30 4.20 -15.66 -2.40
N LEU A 31 4.71 -14.54 -2.88
CA LEU A 31 5.72 -13.72 -2.20
C LEU A 31 5.34 -12.25 -2.37
N THR A 32 5.48 -11.47 -1.31
CA THR A 32 5.35 -10.01 -1.36
C THR A 32 6.40 -9.35 -2.28
N GLY A 33 6.16 -8.08 -2.61
CA GLY A 33 7.00 -7.25 -3.45
C GLY A 33 6.49 -7.14 -4.90
N PRO A 34 7.35 -6.65 -5.83
CA PRO A 34 6.97 -6.35 -7.21
C PRO A 34 6.58 -7.58 -8.05
N GLY A 35 6.82 -8.79 -7.54
CA GLY A 35 6.39 -10.03 -8.20
C GLY A 35 4.90 -10.35 -7.98
N PHE A 36 4.23 -9.69 -7.04
CA PHE A 36 2.82 -9.91 -6.73
C PHE A 36 1.94 -8.70 -7.04
N TYR A 37 2.45 -7.49 -6.80
CA TYR A 37 1.78 -6.24 -7.17
C TYR A 37 2.72 -5.32 -7.94
N ASP A 38 2.25 -4.84 -9.08
CA ASP A 38 2.91 -3.82 -9.88
C ASP A 38 2.23 -2.45 -9.64
N PRO A 39 2.85 -1.55 -8.85
CA PRO A 39 2.27 -0.25 -8.55
C PRO A 39 2.30 0.72 -9.74
N LEU A 40 3.14 0.50 -10.77
CA LEU A 40 3.22 1.38 -11.93
C LEU A 40 2.04 1.17 -12.89
N ASN A 41 1.66 -0.09 -13.07
CA ASN A 41 0.54 -0.48 -13.94
C ASN A 41 -0.77 -0.77 -13.16
N ASP A 42 -0.75 -0.56 -11.84
CA ASP A 42 -1.83 -0.90 -10.90
C ASP A 42 -2.42 -2.30 -11.14
N LYS A 43 -1.54 -3.31 -11.17
CA LYS A 43 -1.90 -4.69 -11.55
C LYS A 43 -1.40 -5.71 -10.53
N LEU A 44 -2.28 -6.65 -10.18
CA LEU A 44 -1.91 -7.86 -9.44
C LEU A 44 -1.40 -8.94 -10.42
N LEU A 45 -0.27 -9.55 -10.07
CA LEU A 45 0.41 -10.59 -10.86
C LEU A 45 0.12 -11.95 -10.22
N GLU A 46 -0.66 -12.77 -10.92
CA GLU A 46 -1.13 -14.06 -10.42
C GLU A 46 0.02 -15.09 -10.33
N PRO A 47 0.31 -15.65 -9.13
CA PRO A 47 1.23 -16.76 -8.98
C PRO A 47 0.64 -18.08 -9.52
N ASN A 48 1.49 -19.08 -9.78
CA ASN A 48 1.05 -20.38 -10.25
C ASN A 48 0.33 -21.21 -9.16
N LEU A 49 0.71 -21.02 -7.90
CA LEU A 49 0.17 -21.74 -6.75
C LEU A 49 -0.40 -20.78 -5.71
N THR A 50 -1.49 -21.20 -5.08
CA THR A 50 -2.10 -20.47 -3.95
C THR A 50 -1.17 -20.44 -2.74
N GLY A 51 -1.37 -19.43 -1.91
CA GLY A 51 -0.54 -19.19 -0.74
C GLY A 51 -0.80 -17.84 -0.09
N ILE A 52 -0.12 -17.64 1.02
CA ILE A 52 -0.13 -16.40 1.80
C ILE A 52 1.32 -16.04 2.09
N SER A 53 1.62 -14.75 2.02
CA SER A 53 2.92 -14.21 2.40
C SER A 53 2.77 -12.91 3.17
N TYR A 54 3.66 -12.73 4.15
CA TYR A 54 3.86 -11.48 4.85
C TYR A 54 5.33 -11.11 4.84
N SER A 55 5.62 -9.83 4.72
CA SER A 55 6.95 -9.29 4.96
C SER A 55 6.91 -8.26 6.07
N PHE A 56 7.89 -8.30 6.94
CA PHE A 56 8.09 -7.33 8.02
C PHE A 56 9.52 -6.79 7.93
N ASP A 57 9.67 -5.47 7.97
CA ASP A 57 10.97 -4.82 8.11
C ASP A 57 11.26 -4.44 9.57
N ASP A 58 12.46 -3.95 9.82
CA ASP A 58 12.92 -3.47 11.12
C ASP A 58 12.36 -2.08 11.50
N ASP A 59 11.85 -1.33 10.52
CA ASP A 59 11.25 0.00 10.69
C ASP A 59 9.78 -0.05 11.12
N GLY A 60 9.17 -1.24 11.22
CA GLY A 60 7.78 -1.41 11.64
C GLY A 60 6.76 -1.36 10.51
N ASN A 61 7.19 -1.59 9.27
CA ASN A 61 6.33 -1.71 8.10
C ASN A 61 6.06 -3.17 7.74
N TYR A 62 4.89 -3.42 7.16
CA TYR A 62 4.52 -4.73 6.67
C TYR A 62 3.94 -4.67 5.26
N GLU A 63 4.03 -5.80 4.57
CA GLU A 63 3.30 -6.07 3.36
C GLU A 63 2.65 -7.45 3.46
N SER A 64 1.43 -7.61 2.97
CA SER A 64 0.74 -8.89 2.86
C SER A 64 0.27 -9.18 1.44
N ALA A 65 0.43 -10.44 1.04
CA ALA A 65 0.04 -10.96 -0.26
C ALA A 65 -0.72 -12.28 -0.06
N TYR A 66 -1.94 -12.34 -0.58
CA TYR A 66 -2.81 -13.52 -0.49
C TYR A 66 -3.25 -13.93 -1.87
N TYR A 67 -3.10 -15.21 -2.19
CA TYR A 67 -3.77 -15.82 -3.32
C TYR A 67 -4.46 -17.10 -2.86
N ARG A 68 -5.79 -17.11 -2.92
CA ARG A 68 -6.63 -18.19 -2.39
C ARG A 68 -7.67 -18.61 -3.41
N ALA A 69 -7.93 -19.91 -3.49
CA ALA A 69 -9.07 -20.44 -4.23
C ALA A 69 -10.35 -20.26 -3.41
N ILE A 70 -11.43 -19.87 -4.07
CA ILE A 70 -12.79 -19.84 -3.53
C ILE A 70 -13.50 -21.09 -4.01
N SER A 71 -13.91 -21.94 -3.08
CA SER A 71 -14.65 -23.15 -3.41
C SER A 71 -16.05 -22.82 -3.93
N ASN A 72 -16.46 -23.52 -4.99
CA ASN A 72 -17.81 -23.49 -5.52
C ASN A 72 -18.47 -24.86 -5.30
N PRO A 73 -19.23 -25.06 -4.20
CA PRO A 73 -19.82 -26.36 -3.90
C PRO A 73 -20.97 -26.73 -4.85
N VAL A 74 -21.55 -25.75 -5.56
CA VAL A 74 -22.61 -25.99 -6.55
C VAL A 74 -22.02 -26.54 -7.84
N ASP A 75 -20.89 -25.97 -8.28
CA ASP A 75 -20.11 -26.47 -9.42
C ASP A 75 -18.62 -26.55 -9.08
N PRO A 76 -18.15 -27.71 -8.57
CA PRO A 76 -16.75 -27.91 -8.20
C PRO A 76 -15.76 -27.81 -9.36
N SER A 77 -16.22 -27.93 -10.61
CA SER A 77 -15.36 -27.81 -11.80
C SER A 77 -14.93 -26.37 -12.06
N CYS A 78 -15.58 -25.41 -11.41
CA CYS A 78 -15.37 -24.00 -11.62
C CYS A 78 -15.13 -23.23 -10.31
N PRO A 79 -13.91 -23.35 -9.74
CA PRO A 79 -13.52 -22.58 -8.58
C PRO A 79 -13.32 -21.10 -8.95
N GLY A 80 -13.57 -20.22 -7.99
CA GLY A 80 -13.15 -18.83 -8.07
C GLY A 80 -11.73 -18.64 -7.52
N GLY A 81 -11.16 -17.48 -7.74
CA GLY A 81 -9.87 -17.06 -7.18
C GLY A 81 -9.98 -15.69 -6.55
N ILE A 82 -9.27 -15.47 -5.45
CA ILE A 82 -9.12 -14.15 -4.85
C ILE A 82 -7.65 -13.86 -4.58
N MET A 83 -7.20 -12.73 -5.10
CA MET A 83 -5.92 -12.14 -4.78
C MET A 83 -6.12 -10.88 -3.95
N GLN A 84 -5.35 -10.70 -2.89
CA GLN A 84 -5.38 -9.50 -2.06
C GLN A 84 -3.96 -9.08 -1.74
N TRP A 85 -3.73 -7.78 -1.85
CA TRP A 85 -2.47 -7.13 -1.53
C TRP A 85 -2.75 -5.92 -0.65
N GLN A 86 -1.98 -5.74 0.41
CA GLN A 86 -1.97 -4.51 1.19
C GLN A 86 -0.64 -4.34 1.91
N HIS A 87 -0.31 -3.10 2.25
CA HIS A 87 0.89 -2.76 2.99
C HIS A 87 0.61 -1.59 3.93
N GLY A 88 1.48 -1.40 4.93
CA GLY A 88 1.33 -0.35 5.92
C GLY A 88 2.27 -0.57 7.10
N SER A 89 1.83 -0.23 8.31
CA SER A 89 2.62 -0.37 9.53
C SER A 89 2.10 -1.47 10.44
N TYR A 90 3.00 -2.13 11.17
CA TYR A 90 2.65 -3.11 12.18
C TYR A 90 3.08 -2.66 13.57
N THR A 91 2.37 -3.15 14.57
CA THR A 91 2.68 -2.88 15.99
C THR A 91 2.59 -4.17 16.78
N VAL A 92 3.62 -4.43 17.59
CA VAL A 92 3.68 -5.55 18.53
C VAL A 92 3.48 -5.01 19.94
N PHE A 93 2.43 -5.44 20.61
CA PHE A 93 2.13 -5.07 21.98
C PHE A 93 2.87 -6.00 22.96
N GLY A 94 3.13 -5.52 24.18
CA GLY A 94 3.85 -6.29 25.21
C GLY A 94 3.16 -7.58 25.66
N ASN A 95 1.87 -7.76 25.34
CA ASN A 95 1.12 -9.00 25.54
C ASN A 95 1.26 -10.01 24.37
N GLY A 96 2.06 -9.70 23.34
CA GLY A 96 2.27 -10.53 22.15
C GLY A 96 1.28 -10.29 21.01
N THR A 97 0.31 -9.39 21.19
CA THR A 97 -0.65 -9.04 20.12
C THR A 97 0.04 -8.29 19.00
N LEU A 98 -0.25 -8.66 17.76
CA LEU A 98 0.27 -8.06 16.54
C LEU A 98 -0.89 -7.42 15.76
N ILE A 99 -0.81 -6.12 15.53
CA ILE A 99 -1.80 -5.37 14.74
C ILE A 99 -1.14 -4.85 13.47
N LEU A 100 -1.75 -5.16 12.32
CA LEU A 100 -1.34 -4.71 11.00
C LEU A 100 -2.30 -3.62 10.49
N THR A 101 -1.80 -2.41 10.32
CA THR A 101 -2.58 -1.23 9.90
C THR A 101 -2.21 -0.82 8.47
N PRO A 102 -3.09 -1.04 7.48
CA PRO A 102 -2.77 -0.75 6.09
C PRO A 102 -2.84 0.74 5.76
N ILE A 103 -2.13 1.14 4.71
CA ILE A 103 -2.35 2.42 4.02
C ILE A 103 -3.65 2.30 3.21
N ALA A 104 -4.70 2.98 3.70
CA ALA A 104 -6.07 2.82 3.24
C ALA A 104 -6.31 3.00 1.72
N VAL A 105 -5.46 3.76 1.03
CA VAL A 105 -5.61 4.05 -0.41
C VAL A 105 -4.92 3.04 -1.33
N ASP A 106 -4.02 2.22 -0.77
CA ASP A 106 -3.12 1.40 -1.58
C ASP A 106 -3.59 -0.03 -1.75
N GLY A 107 -4.25 -0.64 -0.76
CA GLY A 107 -4.60 -2.06 -0.87
C GLY A 107 -5.49 -2.37 -2.09
N ARG A 108 -5.26 -3.55 -2.67
CA ARG A 108 -5.88 -4.03 -3.92
C ARG A 108 -6.41 -5.44 -3.73
N GLN A 109 -7.52 -5.73 -4.38
CA GLN A 109 -8.13 -7.04 -4.43
C GLN A 109 -8.58 -7.35 -5.86
N LEU A 110 -8.30 -8.57 -6.32
CA LEU A 110 -8.81 -9.12 -7.57
C LEU A 110 -9.62 -10.37 -7.28
N LEU A 111 -10.91 -10.31 -7.59
CA LEU A 111 -11.81 -11.46 -7.52
C LEU A 111 -12.05 -12.01 -8.92
N SER A 112 -11.70 -13.27 -9.14
CA SER A 112 -11.96 -14.01 -10.38
C SER A 112 -13.07 -15.03 -10.16
N ASP A 113 -14.13 -14.95 -10.96
CA ASP A 113 -15.25 -15.91 -10.96
C ASP A 113 -15.59 -16.25 -12.43
N PRO A 114 -14.81 -17.15 -13.06
CA PRO A 114 -14.91 -17.42 -14.50
C PRO A 114 -16.25 -18.01 -14.93
N CYS A 115 -17.01 -18.61 -14.00
CA CYS A 115 -18.33 -19.15 -14.30
C CYS A 115 -19.42 -18.10 -14.35
N ARG A 116 -19.26 -16.98 -13.64
CA ARG A 116 -20.24 -15.89 -13.67
C ARG A 116 -19.84 -14.77 -14.61
N GLN A 117 -18.54 -14.47 -14.71
CA GLN A 117 -18.02 -13.35 -15.47
C GLN A 117 -16.69 -13.73 -16.14
N GLN A 118 -16.49 -13.30 -17.38
CA GLN A 118 -15.23 -13.56 -18.09
C GLN A 118 -14.06 -12.71 -17.58
N SER A 119 -14.35 -11.59 -16.92
CA SER A 119 -13.35 -10.65 -16.38
C SER A 119 -13.36 -10.67 -14.86
N GLY A 120 -12.18 -10.60 -14.26
CA GLY A 120 -12.04 -10.40 -12.81
C GLY A 120 -12.47 -9.01 -12.37
N GLN A 121 -12.96 -8.90 -11.13
CA GLN A 121 -13.31 -7.65 -10.48
C GLN A 121 -12.13 -7.13 -9.68
N TYR A 122 -11.58 -5.98 -10.09
CA TYR A 122 -10.49 -5.30 -9.41
C TYR A 122 -11.03 -4.18 -8.52
N THR A 123 -10.82 -4.29 -7.22
CA THR A 123 -11.33 -3.34 -6.22
C THR A 123 -10.24 -2.95 -5.23
N ARG A 124 -10.48 -1.87 -4.48
CA ARG A 124 -9.61 -1.50 -3.36
C ARG A 124 -9.86 -2.40 -2.16
N TYR A 125 -8.80 -2.64 -1.42
CA TYR A 125 -8.81 -3.43 -0.20
C TYR A 125 -8.22 -2.61 0.95
N ASN A 126 -8.88 -2.64 2.09
CA ASN A 126 -8.41 -1.95 3.29
C ASN A 126 -8.97 -2.72 4.48
N THR A 127 -8.15 -3.56 5.10
CA THR A 127 -8.55 -4.33 6.26
C THR A 127 -7.39 -4.40 7.24
N THR A 128 -7.60 -3.83 8.42
CA THR A 128 -6.72 -4.02 9.57
C THR A 128 -6.79 -5.47 10.01
N GLU A 129 -5.64 -6.12 10.16
CA GLU A 129 -5.54 -7.49 10.65
C GLU A 129 -5.01 -7.50 12.08
N GLU A 130 -5.68 -8.25 12.97
CA GLU A 130 -5.27 -8.41 14.36
C GLU A 130 -4.99 -9.89 14.66
N PHE A 131 -3.78 -10.15 15.15
CA PHE A 131 -3.35 -11.44 15.65
C PHE A 131 -3.19 -11.37 17.16
N LYS A 132 -3.84 -12.29 17.86
CA LYS A 132 -3.79 -12.40 19.31
C LYS A 132 -2.36 -12.62 19.81
N GLU A 133 -1.62 -13.47 19.10
CA GLU A 133 -0.25 -13.89 19.42
C GLU A 133 0.45 -14.35 18.15
N PHE A 134 1.77 -14.23 18.11
CA PHE A 134 2.64 -14.85 17.11
C PHE A 134 3.76 -15.63 17.78
N SER A 135 4.25 -16.68 17.11
CA SER A 135 5.41 -17.43 17.56
C SER A 135 6.37 -17.70 16.41
N VAL A 136 7.66 -17.48 16.67
CA VAL A 136 8.75 -17.74 15.74
C VAL A 136 9.65 -18.80 16.34
N TYR A 137 9.86 -19.89 15.63
CA TYR A 137 10.70 -20.99 16.08
C TYR A 137 11.28 -21.79 14.90
N ILE A 138 12.28 -22.63 15.16
CA ILE A 138 12.83 -23.52 14.13
C ILE A 138 11.95 -24.77 14.05
N ASP A 139 11.35 -25.01 12.89
CA ASP A 139 10.53 -26.20 12.65
C ASP A 139 11.38 -27.47 12.79
N LYS A 140 10.92 -28.42 13.60
CA LYS A 140 11.69 -29.65 13.90
C LYS A 140 11.89 -30.53 12.67
N PHE A 141 10.92 -30.53 11.75
CA PHE A 141 10.91 -31.38 10.57
C PHE A 141 11.71 -30.74 9.43
N ASN A 142 11.39 -29.50 9.07
CA ASN A 142 12.00 -28.81 7.94
C ASN A 142 13.32 -28.10 8.29
N ARG A 143 13.64 -27.92 9.58
CA ARG A 143 14.84 -27.22 10.08
C ARG A 143 14.97 -25.77 9.59
N ILE A 144 13.84 -25.14 9.27
CA ILE A 144 13.73 -23.75 8.79
C ILE A 144 12.91 -22.96 9.80
N LYS A 145 13.18 -21.65 9.92
CA LYS A 145 12.36 -20.74 10.74
C LYS A 145 10.91 -20.79 10.26
N ARG A 146 10.00 -20.96 11.21
CA ARG A 146 8.55 -21.00 11.04
C ARG A 146 7.91 -19.90 11.88
N LEU A 147 6.92 -19.26 11.27
CA LEU A 147 6.05 -18.27 11.90
C LEU A 147 4.64 -18.87 11.96
N ASP A 148 4.11 -18.98 13.16
CA ASP A 148 2.71 -19.29 13.41
C ASP A 148 2.02 -18.04 13.95
N LEU A 149 0.93 -17.64 13.29
CA LEU A 149 0.07 -16.54 13.71
C LEU A 149 -1.24 -17.09 14.28
N THR A 150 -1.67 -16.54 15.41
CA THR A 150 -2.93 -16.89 16.06
C THR A 150 -3.92 -15.75 15.85
N LYS A 151 -5.06 -16.05 15.22
CA LYS A 151 -6.13 -15.06 15.01
C LYS A 151 -6.80 -14.67 16.32
N PHE A 152 -7.64 -13.64 16.30
CA PHE A 152 -8.42 -13.20 17.46
C PHE A 152 -9.29 -14.32 18.06
N ASP A 153 -9.80 -15.23 17.23
CA ASP A 153 -10.64 -16.37 17.63
C ASP A 153 -9.84 -17.55 18.23
N GLY A 154 -8.51 -17.43 18.31
CA GLY A 154 -7.61 -18.48 18.78
C GLY A 154 -7.28 -19.54 17.73
N SER A 155 -7.84 -19.46 16.52
CA SER A 155 -7.46 -20.35 15.42
C SER A 155 -6.08 -19.98 14.87
N LEU A 156 -5.30 -20.99 14.51
CA LEU A 156 -4.01 -20.79 13.86
C LEU A 156 -4.22 -20.46 12.38
N VAL A 157 -3.48 -19.48 11.90
CA VAL A 157 -3.31 -19.24 10.45
C VAL A 157 -2.44 -20.36 9.87
N HIS A 158 -2.48 -20.52 8.54
CA HIS A 158 -1.59 -21.45 7.85
C HIS A 158 -0.13 -21.21 8.26
N PRO A 159 0.64 -22.28 8.53
CA PRO A 159 2.02 -22.15 8.95
C PRO A 159 2.86 -21.52 7.84
N MET A 160 3.71 -20.58 8.22
CA MET A 160 4.56 -19.85 7.29
C MET A 160 6.02 -20.11 7.57
N PHE A 161 6.83 -20.12 6.52
CA PHE A 161 8.26 -20.38 6.59
C PHE A 161 9.03 -19.19 6.04
N LEU A 162 10.17 -18.89 6.65
CA LEU A 162 11.03 -17.81 6.20
C LEU A 162 11.56 -18.11 4.79
N ALA A 163 11.30 -17.19 3.85
CA ALA A 163 11.74 -17.24 2.47
C ALA A 163 12.90 -16.28 2.20
N TYR A 164 12.86 -15.06 2.74
CA TYR A 164 13.89 -14.04 2.53
C TYR A 164 14.22 -13.27 3.82
N GLN A 165 15.48 -12.90 3.97
CA GLN A 165 15.99 -11.99 4.98
C GLN A 165 17.21 -11.27 4.36
N PRO A 166 17.17 -9.96 4.05
CA PRO A 166 16.13 -8.96 4.37
C PRO A 166 14.77 -9.21 3.69
N PRO A 167 13.68 -8.58 4.18
CA PRO A 167 12.33 -8.75 3.61
C PRO A 167 12.24 -8.24 2.17
N LYS A 168 11.40 -8.90 1.38
CA LYS A 168 11.04 -8.53 0.01
C LYS A 168 9.67 -7.83 0.02
N MET A 169 9.67 -6.51 -0.08
CA MET A 169 8.45 -5.69 -0.10
C MET A 169 8.61 -4.49 -1.04
N LEU A 170 7.49 -3.90 -1.42
CA LEU A 170 7.40 -2.63 -2.13
C LEU A 170 7.77 -1.46 -1.21
N PRO A 171 8.00 -0.25 -1.76
CA PRO A 171 8.26 0.93 -0.93
C PRO A 171 7.14 1.17 0.08
N THR A 172 7.54 1.47 1.33
CA THR A 172 6.63 1.61 2.50
C THR A 172 5.87 2.94 2.53
N THR A 173 6.12 3.82 1.55
CA THR A 173 5.38 5.06 1.33
C THR A 173 4.09 4.81 0.56
N THR A 174 3.12 5.73 0.67
CA THR A 174 1.91 5.69 -0.16
C THR A 174 2.24 5.60 -1.65
N LEU A 175 1.80 4.53 -2.31
CA LEU A 175 2.10 4.25 -3.73
C LEU A 175 1.09 4.91 -4.67
N ASN A 176 -0.18 4.96 -4.29
CA ASN A 176 -1.27 5.49 -5.10
C ASN A 176 -2.00 6.61 -4.36
N PRO A 177 -1.40 7.82 -4.27
CA PRO A 177 -2.03 8.94 -3.60
C PRO A 177 -3.33 9.33 -4.30
N MET A 178 -4.44 9.31 -3.57
CA MET A 178 -5.67 9.93 -4.03
C MET A 178 -5.52 11.45 -3.87
N PRO A 179 -5.93 12.26 -4.87
CA PRO A 179 -6.02 13.69 -4.67
C PRO A 179 -7.00 13.93 -3.51
N THR A 180 -6.46 14.32 -2.36
CA THR A 180 -7.24 14.85 -1.26
C THR A 180 -7.85 16.13 -1.81
N GLY A 181 -9.16 16.12 -2.00
CA GLY A 181 -9.87 17.31 -2.41
C GLY A 181 -9.62 18.40 -1.38
N HIS A 182 -8.66 19.29 -1.64
CA HIS A 182 -8.80 20.65 -1.17
C HIS A 182 -10.21 21.04 -1.59
N LYS A 183 -11.02 21.48 -0.62
CA LYS A 183 -12.27 22.17 -0.92
C LYS A 183 -11.92 23.48 -1.62
N GLN A 184 -11.45 23.41 -2.86
CA GLN A 184 -11.56 24.53 -3.76
C GLN A 184 -13.06 24.70 -3.98
N LYS A 185 -13.58 25.83 -3.50
CA LYS A 185 -14.87 26.34 -3.94
C LYS A 185 -14.86 26.22 -5.46
N ARG A 186 -15.81 25.47 -6.02
CA ARG A 186 -16.09 25.53 -7.45
C ARG A 186 -16.63 26.92 -7.73
N GLU A 187 -15.74 27.89 -7.97
CA GLU A 187 -16.13 29.01 -8.80
C GLU A 187 -16.28 28.45 -10.20
N LEU A 188 -17.48 28.66 -10.75
CA LEU A 188 -17.85 28.30 -12.10
C LEU A 188 -17.04 29.20 -13.05
N SER A 189 -15.79 28.82 -13.34
CA SER A 189 -15.07 29.36 -14.49
C SER A 189 -15.14 28.33 -15.62
N SER A 190 -16.03 28.65 -16.54
CA SER A 190 -16.27 27.96 -17.80
C SER A 190 -15.00 27.94 -18.66
N LYS A 191 -14.65 26.75 -19.19
CA LYS A 191 -13.82 26.50 -20.39
C LYS A 191 -12.37 27.04 -20.34
N GLU A 192 -11.31 26.37 -20.78
CA GLU A 192 -11.15 25.27 -21.72
C GLU A 192 -9.69 24.78 -21.57
N SER A 193 -9.45 23.55 -22.03
CA SER A 193 -8.18 22.83 -22.01
C SER A 193 -7.02 23.55 -22.68
N GLY A 194 -5.80 23.21 -22.24
CA GLY A 194 -4.56 23.86 -22.64
C GLY A 194 -4.19 23.74 -24.11
N VAL A 195 -3.71 24.87 -24.64
CA VAL A 195 -2.69 24.97 -25.68
C VAL A 195 -1.79 26.14 -25.26
N TYR A 196 -0.49 25.92 -25.11
CA TYR A 196 0.49 26.99 -24.89
C TYR A 196 0.59 27.84 -26.17
N LEU A 197 -0.33 28.79 -26.33
CA LEU A 197 -0.14 29.93 -27.21
C LEU A 197 0.26 31.09 -26.30
N VAL A 198 1.47 31.61 -26.52
CA VAL A 198 1.93 32.86 -25.91
C VAL A 198 0.84 33.91 -26.16
N ALA A 199 0.11 34.26 -25.11
CA ALA A 199 -0.98 35.21 -25.18
C ALA A 199 -0.41 36.56 -25.62
N ARG A 200 -0.76 36.96 -26.84
CA ARG A 200 -0.46 38.27 -27.45
C ARG A 200 -1.00 39.44 -26.61
N GLU A 201 -1.84 39.15 -25.61
CA GLU A 201 -2.46 40.09 -24.68
C GLU A 201 -1.50 40.61 -23.58
N GLN A 202 -0.35 39.97 -23.35
CA GLN A 202 0.67 40.51 -22.42
C GLN A 202 1.55 41.61 -23.05
N LEU A 203 1.45 41.85 -24.37
CA LEU A 203 2.26 42.85 -25.08
C LEU A 203 1.59 44.23 -25.16
N VAL A 204 0.32 44.36 -24.79
CA VAL A 204 -0.42 45.62 -24.84
C VAL A 204 -1.07 45.88 -23.49
N ASN A 205 -0.25 46.31 -22.52
CA ASN A 205 -0.74 46.81 -21.26
C ASN A 205 -1.27 48.24 -21.50
N PRO A 206 -2.60 48.49 -21.50
CA PRO A 206 -3.20 49.75 -21.94
C PRO A 206 -2.73 50.95 -21.10
N ASP A 207 -2.44 50.73 -19.81
CA ASP A 207 -1.85 51.76 -18.94
C ASP A 207 -0.49 52.25 -19.47
N ARG A 208 0.35 51.33 -19.98
CA ARG A 208 1.70 51.67 -20.43
C ARG A 208 1.70 52.47 -21.73
N TRP A 209 0.71 52.25 -22.59
CA TRP A 209 0.51 53.04 -23.82
C TRP A 209 -0.16 54.39 -23.55
N TRP A 210 -1.07 54.44 -22.58
CA TRP A 210 -1.65 55.69 -22.12
C TRP A 210 -0.58 56.64 -21.56
N TRP A 211 0.33 56.14 -20.71
CA TRP A 211 1.46 56.91 -20.19
C TRP A 211 2.43 57.38 -21.28
N LEU A 212 2.65 56.57 -22.33
CA LEU A 212 3.48 56.97 -23.46
C LEU A 212 2.87 58.15 -24.24
N GLY A 213 1.54 58.17 -24.38
CA GLY A 213 0.82 59.30 -24.99
C GLY A 213 0.93 60.59 -24.18
N VAL A 214 0.85 60.50 -22.84
CA VAL A 214 1.05 61.67 -21.95
C VAL A 214 2.46 62.24 -22.10
N LEU A 215 3.48 61.38 -22.21
CA LEU A 215 4.88 61.78 -22.33
C LEU A 215 5.18 62.45 -23.68
N MET A 216 4.65 61.90 -24.78
CA MET A 216 4.79 62.50 -26.11
C MET A 216 4.12 63.88 -26.19
N THR A 217 2.95 64.03 -25.57
CA THR A 217 2.21 65.30 -25.57
C THR A 217 2.93 66.37 -24.74
N SER A 218 3.51 66.00 -23.59
CA SER A 218 4.26 66.96 -22.77
C SER A 218 5.55 67.42 -23.45
N LEU A 219 6.30 66.50 -24.09
CA LEU A 219 7.50 66.85 -24.85
C LEU A 219 7.19 67.75 -26.05
N GLY A 220 6.11 67.46 -26.78
CA GLY A 220 5.65 68.31 -27.88
C GLY A 220 5.27 69.72 -27.44
N GLY A 221 4.61 69.85 -26.27
CA GLY A 221 4.26 71.15 -25.69
C GLY A 221 5.50 71.96 -25.29
N VAL A 222 6.50 71.34 -24.66
CA VAL A 222 7.76 72.02 -24.31
C VAL A 222 8.51 72.46 -25.56
N ALA A 223 8.57 71.61 -26.60
CA ALA A 223 9.22 71.96 -27.85
C ALA A 223 8.55 73.15 -28.57
N PHE A 224 7.22 73.28 -28.46
CA PHE A 224 6.48 74.42 -29.04
C PHE A 224 6.76 75.74 -28.31
N PHE A 225 7.02 75.73 -27.00
CA PHE A 225 7.39 76.93 -26.24
C PHE A 225 8.89 77.27 -26.32
N CYS A 226 9.73 76.34 -26.77
CA CYS A 226 11.16 76.54 -26.97
C CYS A 226 11.55 76.76 -28.45
N SER A 227 10.57 76.93 -29.35
CA SER A 227 10.74 77.37 -30.74
C SER A 227 10.12 78.75 -30.96
#